data_AF-A0A7S1PZY3-F1
#
_entry.id   AF-A0A7S1PZY3-F1
#
_cell.length_a   1.000
_cell.length_b   1.000
_cell.length_c   1.000
_cell.angle_alpha   90.00
_cell.angle_beta   90.00
_cell.angle_gamma   90.00
#
_symmetry.space_group_name_H-M   'P 1'
#
loop_
_entity.id
_entity.type
_entity.pdbx_description
1 polymer ?
#
loop_
_entity_poly.entity_id
_entity_poly.type
_entity_poly.pdbx_seq_one_letter_code
_entity_poly.pdbx_strand_id
1 'polypeptide(L)'
;AVVASTAQERLETAQGGKKMLESGDPAVEANLLAKKTANDAVILDRSIVAKLKDAAAIYEEAAQKMKASSIEGATAEPSNEISSDSPSDRLARDYEARAAALKVALETLNSVPEAPEISPVEQDAISILVAKGKYKWVAGKTQEGFNTLRRRSADAASSAACPP
;
A
#
# COMPACT_ATOMS: atom_id res chain seq x y z
N ALA A 1 11.69 -7.87 -37.88
CA ALA A 1 12.97 -8.44 -37.46
C ALA A 1 13.20 -8.31 -35.95
N VAL A 2 13.11 -7.11 -35.36
CA VAL A 2 13.35 -6.90 -33.90
C VAL A 2 12.41 -7.70 -32.99
N VAL A 3 11.12 -7.79 -33.32
CA VAL A 3 10.12 -8.51 -32.51
C VAL A 3 10.39 -10.02 -32.41
N ALA A 4 10.99 -10.63 -33.45
CA ALA A 4 11.32 -12.05 -33.44
C ALA A 4 12.50 -12.37 -32.50
N SER A 5 13.51 -11.48 -32.44
CA SER A 5 14.64 -11.57 -31.50
C SER A 5 14.16 -11.52 -30.04
N THR A 6 13.33 -10.53 -29.72
CA THR A 6 12.82 -10.35 -28.35
C THR A 6 11.95 -11.51 -27.89
N ALA A 7 11.15 -12.09 -28.80
CA ALA A 7 10.33 -13.27 -28.47
C ALA A 7 11.20 -14.50 -28.16
N GLN A 8 12.28 -14.69 -28.93
CA GLN A 8 13.24 -15.78 -28.72
C GLN A 8 13.95 -15.66 -27.36
N GLU A 9 14.45 -14.47 -27.03
CA GLU A 9 15.14 -14.19 -25.76
C GLU A 9 14.25 -14.47 -24.54
N ARG A 10 12.96 -14.12 -24.62
CA ARG A 10 12.00 -14.40 -23.54
C ARG A 10 11.67 -15.89 -23.42
N LEU A 11 11.57 -16.60 -24.55
CA LEU A 11 11.39 -18.05 -24.55
C LEU A 11 12.58 -18.76 -23.88
N GLU A 12 13.80 -18.36 -24.22
CA GLU A 12 15.02 -18.92 -23.63
C GLU A 12 15.10 -18.65 -22.12
N THR A 13 14.76 -17.43 -21.69
CA THR A 13 14.69 -17.07 -20.27
C THR A 13 13.67 -17.93 -19.51
N ALA A 14 12.48 -18.10 -20.06
CA ALA A 14 11.42 -18.91 -19.45
C ALA A 14 11.81 -20.39 -19.38
N GLN A 15 12.47 -20.91 -20.41
CA GLN A 15 13.03 -22.27 -20.39
C GLN A 15 14.12 -22.40 -19.33
N GLY A 16 14.97 -21.39 -19.15
CA GLY A 16 15.95 -21.33 -18.07
C GLY A 16 15.28 -21.42 -16.70
N GLY A 17 14.24 -20.63 -16.47
CA GLY A 17 13.50 -20.63 -15.20
C GLY A 17 12.82 -21.97 -14.93
N LYS A 18 12.27 -22.61 -15.97
CA LYS A 18 11.71 -23.97 -15.86
C LYS A 18 12.80 -24.99 -15.52
N LYS A 19 13.93 -25.00 -16.24
CA LYS A 19 15.05 -25.92 -16.01
C LYS A 19 15.63 -25.80 -14.60
N MET A 20 15.71 -24.58 -14.08
CA MET A 20 16.13 -24.31 -12.69
C MET A 20 15.28 -25.10 -11.69
N LEU A 21 13.96 -25.18 -11.92
CA LEU A 21 13.02 -25.92 -11.06
C LEU A 21 12.94 -27.42 -11.37
N GLU A 22 13.31 -27.86 -12.57
CA GLU A 22 13.27 -29.29 -12.97
C GLU A 22 14.29 -30.14 -12.20
N SER A 23 15.35 -29.52 -11.65
CA SER A 23 16.26 -30.19 -10.71
C SER A 23 15.54 -30.73 -9.48
N GLY A 24 14.37 -30.18 -9.13
CA GLY A 24 13.59 -30.56 -7.96
C GLY A 24 14.28 -30.25 -6.63
N ASP A 25 15.35 -29.44 -6.65
CA ASP A 25 16.11 -29.11 -5.45
C ASP A 25 15.27 -28.21 -4.52
N PRO A 26 14.88 -28.71 -3.32
CA PRO A 26 14.10 -27.92 -2.37
C PRO A 26 14.82 -26.66 -1.90
N ALA A 27 16.16 -26.65 -1.89
CA ALA A 27 16.95 -25.49 -1.48
C ALA A 27 16.83 -24.34 -2.50
N VAL A 28 16.77 -24.67 -3.80
CA VAL A 28 16.55 -23.69 -4.87
C VAL A 28 15.16 -23.09 -4.77
N GLU A 29 14.11 -23.92 -4.61
CA GLU A 29 12.74 -23.42 -4.43
C GLU A 29 12.62 -22.51 -3.20
N ALA A 30 13.22 -22.91 -2.08
CA ALA A 30 13.20 -22.13 -0.85
C ALA A 30 13.92 -20.78 -1.00
N ASN A 31 15.07 -20.75 -1.68
CA ASN A 31 15.81 -19.52 -1.94
C ASN A 31 15.00 -18.54 -2.80
N LEU A 32 14.40 -19.02 -3.90
CA LEU A 32 13.56 -18.21 -4.77
C LEU A 32 12.35 -17.61 -4.04
N LEU A 33 11.67 -18.41 -3.21
CA LEU A 33 10.56 -17.94 -2.39
C LEU A 33 11.01 -16.93 -1.33
N ALA A 34 12.19 -17.11 -0.73
CA ALA A 34 12.75 -16.15 0.21
C ALA A 34 13.05 -14.81 -0.47
N LYS A 35 13.71 -14.82 -1.64
CA LYS A 35 13.97 -13.62 -2.44
C LYS A 35 12.68 -12.89 -2.84
N LYS A 36 11.66 -13.64 -3.29
CA LYS A 36 10.34 -13.09 -3.62
C LYS A 36 9.69 -12.45 -2.38
N THR A 37 9.70 -13.16 -1.26
CA THR A 37 9.11 -12.67 0.00
C THR A 37 9.79 -11.38 0.46
N ALA A 38 11.12 -11.33 0.42
CA ALA A 38 11.90 -10.14 0.78
C ALA A 38 11.61 -8.96 -0.16
N ASN A 39 11.53 -9.20 -1.48
CA ASN A 39 11.12 -8.16 -2.44
C ASN A 39 9.72 -7.62 -2.15
N ASP A 40 8.74 -8.51 -1.92
CA ASP A 40 7.37 -8.10 -1.61
C ASP A 40 7.28 -7.34 -0.28
N ALA A 41 8.08 -7.72 0.71
CA ALA A 41 8.20 -6.98 1.96
C ALA A 41 8.72 -5.56 1.74
N VAL A 42 9.78 -5.39 0.96
CA VAL A 42 10.33 -4.06 0.62
C VAL A 42 9.34 -3.22 -0.18
N ILE A 43 8.63 -3.83 -1.14
CA ILE A 43 7.59 -3.13 -1.93
C ILE A 43 6.44 -2.68 -1.01
N LEU A 44 6.00 -3.54 -0.10
CA LEU A 44 4.93 -3.22 0.85
C LEU A 44 5.37 -2.11 1.81
N ASP A 45 6.59 -2.20 2.32
CA ASP A 45 7.18 -1.20 3.22
C ASP A 45 7.21 0.19 2.57
N ARG A 46 7.73 0.29 1.34
CA ARG A 46 7.69 1.54 0.55
C ARG A 46 6.27 2.08 0.39
N SER A 47 5.29 1.20 0.14
CA SER A 47 3.88 1.59 0.02
C SER A 47 3.31 2.12 1.33
N ILE A 48 3.65 1.50 2.46
CA ILE A 48 3.22 1.94 3.79
C ILE A 48 3.82 3.31 4.10
N VAL A 49 5.12 3.49 3.90
CA VAL A 49 5.81 4.78 4.10
C VAL A 49 5.18 5.89 3.25
N ALA A 50 4.92 5.62 1.97
CA ALA A 50 4.24 6.58 1.10
C ALA A 50 2.85 6.96 1.64
N LYS A 51 2.03 5.98 2.05
CA LYS A 51 0.69 6.23 2.61
C LYS A 51 0.72 6.98 3.94
N LEU A 52 1.72 6.72 4.79
CA LEU A 52 1.90 7.46 6.04
C LEU A 52 2.25 8.93 5.77
N LYS A 53 3.07 9.19 4.74
CA LYS A 53 3.39 10.54 4.29
C LYS A 53 2.15 11.27 3.76
N ASP A 54 1.37 10.62 2.91
CA ASP A 54 0.12 11.19 2.38
C ASP A 54 -0.87 11.47 3.52
N ALA A 55 -1.03 10.52 4.46
CA ALA A 55 -1.91 10.69 5.61
C ALA A 55 -1.48 11.86 6.49
N ALA A 56 -0.18 12.02 6.76
CA ALA A 56 0.34 13.15 7.52
C ALA A 56 -0.03 14.48 6.84
N ALA A 57 0.20 14.60 5.52
CA ALA A 57 -0.14 15.81 4.77
C ALA A 57 -1.65 16.12 4.79
N ILE A 58 -2.50 15.10 4.63
CA ILE A 58 -3.97 15.26 4.67
C ILE A 58 -4.43 15.74 6.05
N TYR A 59 -3.89 15.20 7.14
CA TYR A 59 -4.23 15.66 8.48
C TYR A 59 -3.82 17.12 8.72
N GLU A 60 -2.65 17.55 8.23
CA GLU A 60 -2.21 18.95 8.34
C GLU A 60 -3.12 19.89 7.55
N GLU A 61 -3.44 19.52 6.31
CA GLU A 61 -4.34 20.31 5.47
C GLU A 61 -5.73 20.41 6.12
N ALA A 62 -6.24 19.31 6.68
CA ALA A 62 -7.51 19.30 7.39
C ALA A 62 -7.49 20.22 8.62
N ALA A 63 -6.43 20.17 9.43
CA ALA A 63 -6.28 21.06 10.59
C ALA A 63 -6.23 22.54 10.18
N GLN A 64 -5.49 22.87 9.11
CA GLN A 64 -5.42 24.24 8.58
C GLN A 64 -6.78 24.73 8.09
N LYS A 65 -7.52 23.89 7.36
CA LYS A 65 -8.87 24.21 6.89
C LYS A 65 -9.84 24.46 8.04
N MET A 66 -9.80 23.63 9.09
CA MET A 66 -10.65 23.80 10.28
C MET A 66 -10.35 25.11 11.05
N LYS A 67 -9.07 25.48 11.14
CA LYS A 67 -8.67 26.76 11.75
C LYS A 67 -9.13 27.94 10.90
N ALA A 68 -8.95 27.88 9.58
CA ALA A 68 -9.38 28.94 8.67
C ALA A 68 -10.91 29.16 8.72
N SER A 69 -11.70 28.07 8.69
CA SER A 69 -13.17 28.17 8.78
C SER A 69 -13.67 28.76 10.10
N SER A 70 -12.89 28.62 11.18
CA SER A 70 -13.24 29.18 12.49
C SER A 70 -12.99 30.69 12.56
N ILE A 71 -12.09 31.22 11.72
CA ILE A 71 -11.79 32.66 11.62
C ILE A 71 -12.82 33.38 10.74
N GLU A 72 -13.25 32.77 9.63
CA GLU A 72 -14.22 33.36 8.70
C GLU A 72 -15.64 33.48 9.29
N GLY A 73 -16.01 32.64 10.26
CA GLY A 73 -17.29 32.73 10.97
C GLY A 73 -17.36 33.81 12.05
N ALA A 74 -16.22 34.38 12.46
CA ALA A 74 -16.12 35.33 13.57
C ALA A 74 -16.37 36.81 13.17
N THR A 75 -16.65 37.09 11.90
CA THR A 75 -16.89 38.46 11.40
C THR A 75 -18.33 38.97 11.61
N ALA A 76 -19.19 38.22 12.30
CA ALA A 76 -20.55 38.63 12.63
C ALA A 76 -20.71 38.74 14.16
N GLU A 77 -20.66 39.98 14.66
CA GLU A 77 -20.89 40.42 16.04
C GLU A 77 -19.83 40.06 17.11
N PRO A 78 -19.28 41.06 17.83
CA PRO A 78 -18.35 40.86 18.94
C PRO A 78 -19.12 40.35 20.17
N SER A 79 -19.42 39.06 20.20
CA SER A 79 -19.86 38.39 21.43
C SER A 79 -18.62 38.12 22.30
N ASN A 80 -18.62 38.69 23.49
CA ASN A 80 -17.47 38.85 24.39
C ASN A 80 -17.06 37.54 25.13
N GLU A 81 -17.32 36.38 24.53
CA GLU A 81 -16.91 35.06 25.05
C GLU A 81 -16.20 34.28 23.93
N ILE A 82 -14.97 34.70 23.59
CA ILE A 82 -14.02 33.87 22.84
C ILE A 82 -13.57 32.75 23.79
N SER A 83 -14.40 31.72 23.92
CA SER A 83 -14.00 30.48 24.58
C SER A 83 -13.04 29.76 23.64
N SER A 84 -11.76 29.65 24.01
CA SER A 84 -10.67 29.04 23.24
C SER A 84 -10.79 27.52 23.02
N ASP A 85 -12.00 26.98 23.06
CA ASP A 85 -12.30 25.55 23.08
C ASP A 85 -13.56 25.22 22.27
N SER A 86 -13.68 25.82 21.08
CA SER A 86 -14.72 25.40 20.15
C SER A 86 -14.49 23.93 19.74
N PRO A 87 -15.54 23.16 19.43
CA PRO A 87 -15.38 21.79 18.94
C PRO A 87 -14.47 21.68 17.71
N SER A 88 -14.47 22.70 16.85
CA SER A 88 -13.60 22.81 15.68
C SER A 88 -12.13 23.00 16.06
N ASP A 89 -11.84 23.83 17.07
CA ASP A 89 -10.47 24.02 17.57
C ASP A 89 -9.91 22.74 18.17
N ARG A 90 -10.74 21.98 18.89
CA ARG A 90 -10.34 20.68 19.44
C ARG A 90 -10.01 19.67 18.33
N LEU A 91 -10.88 19.56 17.31
CA LEU A 91 -10.61 18.68 16.16
C LEU A 91 -9.36 19.08 15.38
N ALA A 92 -9.12 20.38 15.19
CA ALA A 92 -7.92 20.87 14.55
C ALA A 92 -6.66 20.47 15.33
N ARG A 93 -6.67 20.60 16.66
CA ARG A 93 -5.56 20.14 17.53
C ARG A 93 -5.35 18.63 17.45
N ASP A 94 -6.42 17.85 17.44
CA ASP A 94 -6.33 16.38 17.32
C ASP A 94 -5.70 15.96 15.98
N TYR A 95 -6.04 16.65 14.89
CA TYR A 95 -5.45 16.41 13.57
C TYR A 95 -3.98 16.81 13.50
N GLU A 96 -3.60 17.93 14.11
CA GLU A 96 -2.19 18.32 14.24
C GLU A 96 -1.38 17.31 15.06
N ALA A 97 -1.92 16.87 16.19
CA ALA A 97 -1.31 15.85 17.02
C ALA A 97 -1.13 14.54 16.24
N ARG A 98 -2.13 14.16 15.43
CA ARG A 98 -2.03 12.96 14.59
C ARG A 98 -1.00 13.11 13.48
N ALA A 99 -0.97 14.25 12.78
CA ALA A 99 0.04 14.53 11.76
C ALA A 99 1.46 14.50 12.34
N ALA A 100 1.66 15.10 13.52
CA ALA A 100 2.94 15.08 14.22
C ALA A 100 3.37 13.64 14.58
N ALA A 101 2.47 12.83 15.11
CA ALA A 101 2.76 11.43 15.41
C ALA A 101 3.15 10.61 14.15
N LEU A 102 2.49 10.85 13.02
CA LEU A 102 2.83 10.21 11.76
C LEU A 102 4.21 10.66 11.24
N LYS A 103 4.58 11.92 11.42
CA LYS A 103 5.91 12.44 11.06
C LYS A 103 7.01 11.79 11.89
N VAL A 104 6.82 11.66 13.20
CA VAL A 104 7.77 10.94 14.09
C VAL A 104 7.91 9.47 13.66
N ALA A 105 6.80 8.82 13.30
CA ALA A 105 6.85 7.45 12.77
C ALA A 105 7.64 7.38 11.45
N LEU A 106 7.46 8.35 10.55
CA LEU A 106 8.18 8.43 9.28
C LEU A 106 9.69 8.65 9.47
N GLU A 107 10.10 9.43 10.48
CA GLU A 107 11.52 9.60 10.83
C GLU A 107 12.15 8.27 11.25
N THR A 108 11.40 7.45 11.97
CA THR A 108 11.83 6.12 12.42
C THR A 108 11.89 5.11 11.26
N LEU A 109 11.03 5.28 10.25
CA LEU A 109 10.93 4.39 9.09
C LEU A 109 11.77 4.85 7.88
N ASN A 110 12.73 5.77 8.07
CA ASN A 110 13.45 6.36 6.93
C ASN A 110 14.33 5.37 6.15
N SER A 111 14.72 4.25 6.78
CA SER A 111 15.66 3.28 6.23
C SER A 111 14.91 2.04 5.72
N VAL A 112 14.44 2.10 4.47
CA VAL A 112 13.90 0.93 3.79
C VAL A 112 15.06 0.00 3.39
N PRO A 113 15.04 -1.29 3.76
CA PRO A 113 16.07 -2.24 3.36
C PRO A 113 16.18 -2.38 1.84
N GLU A 114 17.38 -2.73 1.37
CA GLU A 114 17.59 -3.07 -0.03
C GLU A 114 16.92 -4.41 -0.37
N ALA A 115 16.23 -4.45 -1.51
CA ALA A 115 15.61 -5.68 -1.99
C ALA A 115 16.68 -6.60 -2.59
N PRO A 116 16.59 -7.92 -2.37
CA PRO A 116 17.55 -8.84 -2.98
C PRO A 116 17.39 -8.84 -4.51
N GLU A 117 18.51 -8.96 -5.22
CA GLU A 117 18.51 -9.06 -6.67
C GLU A 117 17.83 -10.36 -7.14
N ILE A 118 16.97 -10.21 -8.13
CA ILE A 118 16.27 -11.29 -8.83
C ILE A 118 16.60 -11.15 -10.31
N SER A 119 17.32 -12.13 -10.85
CA SER A 119 17.60 -12.22 -12.28
C SER A 119 16.34 -12.57 -13.08
N PRO A 120 16.31 -12.32 -14.41
CA PRO A 120 15.15 -12.66 -15.24
C PRO A 120 14.76 -14.14 -15.19
N VAL A 121 15.75 -15.03 -15.11
CA VAL A 121 15.54 -16.49 -15.00
C VAL A 121 14.90 -16.85 -13.65
N GLU A 122 15.37 -16.26 -12.56
CA GLU A 122 14.77 -16.44 -11.23
C GLU A 122 13.36 -15.87 -11.17
N GLN A 123 13.10 -14.73 -11.85
CA GLN A 123 11.77 -14.13 -11.92
C GLN A 123 10.76 -15.07 -12.62
N ASP A 124 11.17 -15.72 -13.71
CA ASP A 124 10.33 -16.70 -14.41
C ASP A 124 10.12 -17.96 -13.55
N ALA A 125 11.17 -18.45 -12.86
CA ALA A 125 11.06 -19.56 -11.91
C ALA A 125 10.10 -19.23 -10.74
N ILE A 126 10.24 -18.05 -10.14
CA ILE A 126 9.32 -17.55 -9.10
C ILE A 126 7.89 -17.52 -9.64
N SER A 127 7.68 -17.04 -10.86
CA SER A 127 6.34 -16.97 -11.46
C SER A 127 5.71 -18.36 -11.60
N ILE A 128 6.49 -19.37 -11.98
CA ILE A 128 6.05 -20.78 -12.00
C ILE A 128 5.68 -21.26 -10.58
N LEU A 129 6.50 -20.96 -9.56
CA LEU A 129 6.22 -21.35 -8.17
C LEU A 129 4.95 -20.67 -7.62
N VAL A 130 4.72 -19.40 -7.94
CA VAL A 130 3.49 -18.68 -7.59
C VAL A 130 2.29 -19.33 -8.29
N ALA A 131 2.39 -19.64 -9.59
CA ALA A 131 1.32 -20.30 -10.34
C ALA A 131 0.99 -21.70 -9.79
N LYS A 132 2.00 -22.41 -9.26
CA LYS A 132 1.82 -23.69 -8.55
C LYS A 132 1.26 -23.55 -7.12
N GLY A 133 0.96 -22.32 -6.66
CA GLY A 133 0.42 -22.06 -5.33
C GLY A 133 1.44 -22.23 -4.19
N LYS A 134 2.74 -22.27 -4.49
CA LYS A 134 3.80 -22.42 -3.47
C LYS A 134 4.03 -21.14 -2.67
N TYR A 135 3.58 -19.99 -3.17
CA TYR A 135 3.69 -18.70 -2.51
C TYR A 135 2.35 -18.26 -1.89
N LYS A 136 2.18 -18.48 -0.59
CA LYS A 136 0.91 -18.31 0.13
C LYS A 136 0.48 -16.85 0.33
N TRP A 137 1.41 -15.90 0.34
CA TRP A 137 1.08 -14.49 0.62
C TRP A 137 0.17 -13.88 -0.47
N VAL A 138 0.43 -14.17 -1.74
CA VAL A 138 -0.39 -13.71 -2.88
C VAL A 138 -1.80 -14.29 -2.83
N ALA A 139 -1.95 -15.54 -2.38
CA ALA A 139 -3.26 -16.16 -2.20
C ALA A 139 -4.11 -15.40 -1.17
N GLY A 140 -3.50 -14.99 -0.05
CA GLY A 140 -4.16 -14.18 0.97
C GLY A 140 -4.60 -12.81 0.47
N LYS A 141 -3.72 -12.07 -0.23
CA LYS A 141 -4.03 -10.74 -0.77
C LYS A 141 -5.16 -10.74 -1.80
N THR A 142 -5.17 -11.73 -2.68
CA THR A 142 -6.25 -11.90 -3.66
C THR A 142 -7.60 -12.13 -2.99
N GLN A 143 -7.62 -12.92 -1.92
CA GLN A 143 -8.83 -13.18 -1.14
C GLN A 143 -9.32 -11.93 -0.38
N GLU A 144 -8.41 -11.13 0.20
CA GLU A 144 -8.75 -9.84 0.84
C GLU A 144 -9.40 -8.87 -0.15
N GLY A 145 -8.84 -8.74 -1.35
CA GLY A 145 -9.37 -7.89 -2.42
C GLY A 145 -10.76 -8.34 -2.87
N PHE A 146 -10.93 -9.65 -3.11
CA PHE A 146 -12.22 -10.24 -3.47
C PHE A 146 -13.28 -9.97 -2.39
N ASN A 147 -12.95 -10.18 -1.12
CA ASN A 147 -13.86 -9.93 0.00
C ASN A 147 -14.24 -8.44 0.11
N THR A 148 -13.30 -7.54 -0.16
CA THR A 148 -13.54 -6.09 -0.15
C THR A 148 -14.52 -5.69 -1.25
N LEU A 149 -14.32 -6.19 -2.48
CA LEU A 149 -15.23 -5.93 -3.59
C LEU A 149 -16.62 -6.51 -3.32
N ARG A 150 -16.69 -7.75 -2.81
CA ARG A 150 -17.94 -8.41 -2.46
C ARG A 150 -18.75 -7.63 -1.42
N ARG A 151 -18.10 -7.09 -0.38
CA ARG A 151 -18.76 -6.24 0.63
C ARG A 151 -19.31 -4.96 0.01
N ARG A 152 -18.51 -4.26 -0.79
CA ARG A 152 -18.97 -3.03 -1.49
C ARG A 152 -20.16 -3.29 -2.40
N SER A 153 -20.18 -4.42 -3.11
CA SER A 153 -21.32 -4.80 -3.93
C SER A 153 -22.58 -5.08 -3.11
N ALA A 154 -22.44 -5.68 -1.92
CA ALA A 154 -23.56 -5.92 -1.01
C ALA A 154 -24.11 -4.63 -0.39
N ASP A 155 -23.22 -3.73 0.04
CA ASP A 155 -23.59 -2.44 0.62
C ASP A 155 -24.31 -1.56 -0.42
N ALA A 156 -23.82 -1.55 -1.67
CA ALA A 156 -24.46 -0.85 -2.78
C ALA A 156 -25.87 -1.38 -3.06
N ALA A 157 -26.06 -2.70 -3.07
CA ALA A 157 -27.36 -3.34 -3.27
C ALA A 157 -28.35 -3.04 -2.14
N SER A 158 -27.88 -2.97 -0.89
CA SER A 158 -28.72 -2.61 0.26
C SER A 158 -29.15 -1.14 0.24
N SER A 159 -28.29 -0.23 -0.23
CA SER A 159 -28.63 1.21 -0.32
C SER A 159 -29.66 1.52 -1.41
N ALA A 160 -29.71 0.71 -2.47
CA ALA A 160 -30.66 0.87 -3.57
C ALA A 160 -32.07 0.34 -3.24
N ALA A 161 -32.22 -0.45 -2.19
CA ALA A 161 -33.49 -1.09 -1.79
C ALA A 161 -34.32 -0.26 -0.80
N CYS A 162 -33.83 0.90 -0.36
CA CYS A 162 -34.53 1.81 0.56
C CYS A 162 -34.75 3.16 -0.13
N PRO A 163 -35.89 3.36 -0.84
CA PRO A 163 -36.25 4.68 -1.34
C PRO A 163 -36.74 5.57 -0.18
N PRO A 164 -36.64 6.91 -0.31
CA PRO A 164 -37.10 7.87 0.70
C PRO A 164 -38.61 7.81 0.93
#